data_AF-A0A7S2KRW3-F1
#
_entry.id   AF-A0A7S2KRW3-F1
#
_cell.length_a   1.000
_cell.length_b   1.000
_cell.length_c   1.000
_cell.angle_alpha   90.00
_cell.angle_beta   90.00
_cell.angle_gamma   90.00
#
_symmetry.space_group_name_H-M   'P 1'
#
loop_
_entity.id
_entity.type
_entity.pdbx_description
1 polymer ?
#
loop_
_entity_poly.entity_id
_entity_poly.type
_entity_poly.pdbx_seq_one_letter_code
_entity_poly.pdbx_strand_id
1 'polypeptide(L)'
;GMTNRRELIDDALLRPGRLEVQIEIPVPDRESRRQIMQLHFGALRRQGRLSEPLCKAIDGRGRMDGAGKNESSNRLVRSIRQKFSSVNGKVDDLAADYYTRGFSGA
;
A
#
# COMPACT_ATOMS: atom_id res chain seq x y z
N GLY A 1 -4.83 3.13 -27.80
CA GLY A 1 -6.11 3.32 -27.07
C GLY A 1 -6.06 2.58 -25.76
N MET A 2 -7.02 2.79 -24.86
CA MET A 2 -7.18 2.01 -23.62
C MET A 2 -8.49 1.21 -23.70
N THR A 3 -8.48 -0.05 -23.25
CA THR A 3 -9.68 -0.87 -23.11
C THR A 3 -9.60 -1.68 -21.83
N ASN A 4 -10.74 -1.89 -21.17
CA ASN A 4 -10.88 -2.85 -20.08
C ASN A 4 -11.38 -4.21 -20.58
N ARG A 5 -11.72 -4.32 -21.88
CA ARG A 5 -12.29 -5.51 -22.52
C ARG A 5 -11.53 -5.78 -23.81
N ARG A 6 -10.47 -6.58 -23.73
CA ARG A 6 -9.62 -6.92 -24.89
C ARG A 6 -10.38 -7.78 -25.88
N GLU A 7 -11.27 -8.64 -25.38
CA GLU A 7 -12.09 -9.57 -26.16
C GLU A 7 -13.09 -8.88 -27.08
N LEU A 8 -13.40 -7.60 -26.85
CA LEU A 8 -14.33 -6.82 -27.67
C LEU A 8 -13.62 -5.97 -28.74
N ILE A 9 -12.29 -6.00 -28.82
CA ILE A 9 -11.55 -5.27 -29.85
C ILE A 9 -11.73 -5.98 -31.20
N ASP A 10 -12.08 -5.20 -32.22
CA ASP A 10 -12.16 -5.66 -33.61
C ASP A 10 -10.76 -6.06 -34.14
N ASP A 11 -10.66 -7.25 -34.72
CA ASP A 11 -9.45 -7.78 -35.36
C ASP A 11 -8.88 -6.85 -36.45
N ALA A 12 -9.71 -6.02 -37.09
CA ALA A 12 -9.26 -5.03 -38.05
C ALA A 12 -8.31 -3.98 -37.43
N LEU A 13 -8.49 -3.68 -36.13
CA LEU A 13 -7.64 -2.74 -35.39
C LEU A 13 -6.32 -3.36 -34.94
N LEU A 14 -6.24 -4.69 -34.85
CA LEU A 14 -5.03 -5.42 -34.46
C LEU A 14 -4.02 -5.57 -35.60
N ARG A 15 -4.39 -5.16 -36.81
CA ARG A 15 -3.53 -5.24 -37.99
C ARG A 15 -2.31 -4.30 -37.87
N PRO A 16 -1.17 -4.66 -38.49
CA PRO A 16 0.02 -3.82 -38.52
C PRO A 16 -0.29 -2.39 -38.99
N GLY A 17 0.28 -1.38 -38.33
CA GLY A 17 0.00 0.03 -38.62
C GLY A 17 -1.25 0.63 -37.95
N ARG A 18 -1.86 -0.10 -37.00
CA ARG A 18 -2.96 0.37 -36.11
C ARG A 18 -2.62 0.11 -34.64
N LEU A 19 -3.38 -0.74 -33.93
CA LEU A 19 -3.14 -1.15 -32.54
C LEU A 19 -2.25 -2.41 -32.49
N GLU A 20 -1.08 -2.30 -33.12
CA GLU A 20 -0.14 -3.40 -33.29
C GLU A 20 0.50 -3.83 -31.95
N VAL A 21 0.93 -2.86 -31.14
CA VAL A 21 1.51 -3.12 -29.82
C VAL A 21 0.43 -3.12 -28.76
N GLN A 22 0.34 -4.22 -28.02
CA GLN A 22 -0.61 -4.42 -26.93
C GLN A 22 0.16 -4.54 -25.62
N ILE A 23 -0.17 -3.69 -24.65
CA ILE A 23 0.42 -3.71 -23.32
C ILE A 23 -0.71 -3.98 -22.32
N GLU A 24 -0.60 -5.08 -21.61
CA GLU A 24 -1.53 -5.41 -20.52
C GLU A 24 -1.03 -4.80 -19.22
N ILE A 25 -1.95 -4.18 -18.46
CA ILE A 25 -1.65 -3.56 -17.18
C ILE A 25 -2.22 -4.48 -16.07
N PRO A 26 -1.35 -5.14 -15.28
CA PRO A 26 -1.82 -6.00 -14.21
C PRO A 26 -2.35 -5.22 -13.02
N VAL A 27 -3.13 -5.90 -12.17
CA VAL A 27 -3.56 -5.36 -10.88
C VAL A 27 -2.34 -5.11 -9.99
N PRO A 28 -2.26 -3.96 -9.29
CA PRO A 28 -1.09 -3.63 -8.48
C PRO A 28 -0.95 -4.57 -7.27
N ASP A 29 0.29 -4.99 -7.03
CA ASP A 29 0.68 -5.75 -5.84
C ASP A 29 0.64 -4.87 -4.57
N ARG A 30 0.84 -5.49 -3.40
CA ARG A 30 0.81 -4.78 -2.11
C ARG A 30 1.80 -3.62 -2.04
N GLU A 31 3.01 -3.79 -2.57
CA GLU A 31 4.02 -2.73 -2.57
C GLU A 31 3.65 -1.59 -3.51
N SER A 32 3.16 -1.89 -4.71
CA SER A 32 2.68 -0.90 -5.68
C SER A 32 1.48 -0.14 -5.13
N ARG A 33 0.54 -0.82 -4.45
CA ARG A 33 -0.58 -0.16 -3.76
C ARG A 33 -0.11 0.80 -2.68
N ARG A 34 0.93 0.42 -1.92
CA ARG A 34 1.57 1.33 -0.96
C ARG A 34 2.18 2.55 -1.64
N GLN A 35 2.88 2.37 -2.76
CA GLN A 35 3.45 3.47 -3.53
C GLN A 35 2.37 4.42 -4.06
N ILE A 36 1.27 3.88 -4.58
CA ILE A 36 0.10 4.66 -5.02
C ILE A 36 -0.44 5.49 -3.85
N MET A 37 -0.66 4.88 -2.68
CA MET A 37 -1.10 5.60 -1.49
C MET A 37 -0.11 6.69 -1.06
N GLN A 38 1.19 6.40 -1.05
CA GLN A 38 2.22 7.37 -0.69
C GLN A 38 2.26 8.55 -1.67
N LEU A 39 2.07 8.30 -2.97
CA LEU A 39 2.00 9.35 -3.99
C LEU A 39 0.79 10.27 -3.76
N HIS A 40 -0.40 9.69 -3.61
CA HIS A 40 -1.64 10.48 -3.44
C HIS A 40 -1.71 11.21 -2.10
N PHE A 41 -1.27 10.58 -1.01
CA PHE A 41 -1.32 11.17 0.33
C PHE A 41 -0.04 11.94 0.72
N GLY A 42 1.00 11.90 -0.10
CA GLY A 42 2.29 12.53 0.19
C GLY A 42 2.21 14.06 0.35
N ALA A 43 1.35 14.74 -0.42
CA ALA A 43 1.14 16.17 -0.28
C ALA A 43 0.48 16.52 1.05
N LEU A 44 -0.60 15.80 1.41
CA LEU A 44 -1.33 16.02 2.66
C LEU A 44 -0.47 15.70 3.89
N ARG A 45 0.39 14.68 3.78
CA ARG A 45 1.35 14.29 4.82
C ARG A 45 2.39 15.39 5.07
N ARG A 46 2.95 15.97 4.00
CA ARG A 46 3.89 17.10 4.11
C ARG A 46 3.26 18.36 4.71
N GLN A 47 1.97 18.57 4.46
CA GLN A 47 1.20 19.67 5.03
C GLN A 47 0.74 19.40 6.48
N GLY A 48 1.07 18.26 7.08
CA GLY A 48 0.64 17.90 8.44
C GLY A 48 -0.86 17.65 8.55
N ARG A 49 -1.55 17.36 7.45
CA ARG A 49 -3.01 17.16 7.39
C ARG A 49 -3.43 15.70 7.54
N LEU A 50 -2.47 14.78 7.70
CA LEU A 50 -2.74 13.38 8.00
C LEU A 50 -2.52 13.11 9.49
N SER A 51 -3.40 12.29 10.06
CA SER A 51 -3.24 11.81 11.43
C SER A 51 -2.10 10.80 11.53
N GLU A 52 -1.43 10.77 12.68
CA GLU A 52 -0.33 9.85 12.97
C GLU A 52 -0.70 8.36 12.78
N PRO A 53 -1.91 7.88 13.18
CA PRO A 53 -2.32 6.50 12.91
C PRO A 53 -2.44 6.20 11.41
N LEU A 54 -2.94 7.15 10.62
CA LEU A 54 -3.13 6.98 9.18
C LEU A 54 -1.79 6.96 8.43
N CYS A 55 -0.83 7.80 8.83
CA CYS A 55 0.53 7.74 8.31
C CYS A 55 1.16 6.36 8.50
N LYS A 56 0.98 5.76 9.68
CA LYS A 56 1.50 4.41 9.99
C LYS A 56 0.79 3.32 9.20
N ALA A 57 -0.52 3.48 8.97
CA ALA A 57 -1.34 2.56 8.19
C ALA A 57 -0.98 2.57 6.70
N ILE A 58 -0.68 3.74 6.14
CA ILE A 58 -0.18 3.89 4.76
C ILE A 58 1.24 3.31 4.62
N ASP A 59 2.10 3.53 5.59
CA ASP A 59 3.47 3.02 5.56
C ASP A 59 3.55 1.49 5.76
N GLY A 60 2.45 0.84 6.16
CA GLY A 60 2.44 -0.60 6.44
C GLY A 60 3.36 -1.01 7.60
N ARG A 61 3.77 -0.07 8.47
CA ARG A 61 4.70 -0.30 9.59
C ARG A 61 4.00 -0.90 10.82
N GLY A 62 3.07 -1.82 10.59
CA GLY A 62 2.49 -2.69 11.61
C GLY A 62 3.35 -3.95 11.76
N ARG A 63 4.41 -3.86 12.57
CA ARG A 63 5.45 -4.89 12.82
C ARG A 63 6.23 -5.37 11.59
N MET A 64 7.55 -5.15 11.64
CA MET A 64 8.47 -6.22 11.27
C MET A 64 8.29 -7.34 12.29
N ASP A 65 7.92 -8.52 11.82
CA ASP A 65 8.04 -9.74 12.60
C ASP A 65 9.54 -10.00 12.84
N GLY A 66 9.96 -9.70 14.07
CA GLY A 66 11.19 -10.11 14.74
C GLY A 66 12.47 -10.27 13.91
N ALA A 67 13.33 -9.25 13.86
CA ALA A 67 14.78 -9.45 13.74
C ALA A 67 15.57 -8.21 14.18
N GLY A 68 16.54 -8.40 15.08
CA GLY A 68 17.47 -7.39 15.62
C GLY A 68 17.12 -7.00 17.07
N LYS A 69 17.39 -7.81 18.11
CA LYS A 69 18.70 -8.06 18.76
C LYS A 69 19.56 -6.81 18.94
N ASN A 70 19.88 -6.55 20.22
CA ASN A 70 20.78 -5.55 20.82
C ASN A 70 20.06 -4.22 21.10
N GLU A 71 20.00 -3.64 22.29
CA GLU A 71 21.02 -3.54 23.32
C GLU A 71 20.45 -3.51 24.75
N SER A 72 21.34 -3.88 25.67
CA SER A 72 21.26 -3.82 27.11
C SER A 72 20.84 -2.43 27.62
N SER A 73 19.54 -2.18 27.76
CA SER A 73 19.06 -0.99 28.48
C SER A 73 17.79 -1.29 29.27
N ASN A 74 17.97 -1.35 30.58
CA ASN A 74 17.03 -1.19 31.69
C ASN A 74 15.61 -1.76 31.53
N ARG A 75 15.36 -2.86 32.26
CA ARG A 75 14.04 -3.51 32.46
C ARG A 75 12.93 -2.51 32.86
N LEU A 76 13.27 -1.47 33.61
CA LEU A 76 12.33 -0.48 34.16
C LEU A 76 11.72 0.42 33.08
N VAL A 77 12.51 0.82 32.07
CA VAL A 77 12.02 1.65 30.95
C VAL A 77 11.10 0.84 30.05
N ARG A 78 11.33 -0.48 29.96
CA ARG A 78 10.53 -1.41 29.16
C ARG A 78 9.13 -1.65 29.78
N SER A 79 9.01 -1.70 31.10
CA SER A 79 7.71 -1.90 31.77
C SER A 79 6.80 -0.67 31.71
N ILE A 80 7.39 0.53 31.83
CA ILE A 80 6.66 1.80 31.64
C ILE A 80 6.18 1.89 30.19
N ARG A 81 7.05 1.62 29.21
CA ARG A 81 6.67 1.61 27.79
C ARG A 81 5.62 0.54 27.46
N GLN A 82 5.68 -0.64 28.09
CA GLN A 82 4.68 -1.71 27.88
C GLN A 82 3.29 -1.31 28.37
N LYS A 83 3.16 -0.67 29.54
CA LYS A 83 1.86 -0.23 30.05
C LYS A 83 1.22 0.87 29.17
N PHE A 84 2.03 1.76 28.58
CA PHE A 84 1.53 2.76 27.62
C PHE A 84 1.26 2.20 26.21
N SER A 85 1.87 1.08 25.83
CA SER A 85 1.67 0.48 24.50
C SER A 85 0.29 -0.16 24.31
N SER A 86 -0.42 -0.49 25.39
CA SER A 86 -1.71 -1.19 25.32
C SER A 86 -2.88 -0.30 24.86
N VAL A 87 -2.67 1.02 24.73
CA VAL A 87 -3.67 1.99 24.25
C VAL A 87 -3.46 2.38 22.79
N ASN A 88 -2.29 2.08 22.21
CA ASN A 88 -2.07 2.28 20.77
C ASN A 88 -2.68 1.10 20.02
N GLY A 89 -3.90 1.32 19.53
CA GLY A 89 -4.64 0.38 18.71
C GLY A 89 -3.78 -0.22 17.59
N LYS A 90 -4.07 -1.48 17.25
CA LYS A 90 -3.52 -2.16 16.08
C LYS A 90 -3.59 -1.20 14.89
N VAL A 91 -2.43 -0.91 14.30
CA VAL A 91 -2.38 -0.12 13.07
C VAL A 91 -2.45 -1.08 11.92
N ASP A 92 -3.57 -1.08 11.22
CA ASP A 92 -3.82 -1.93 10.07
C ASP A 92 -3.05 -1.43 8.84
N ASP A 93 -2.51 -2.34 8.02
CA ASP A 93 -1.88 -1.99 6.75
C ASP A 93 -2.94 -1.86 5.66
N LEU A 94 -3.16 -0.62 5.19
CA LEU A 94 -4.17 -0.33 4.17
C LEU A 94 -3.82 -0.95 2.80
N ALA A 95 -2.55 -1.25 2.56
CA ALA A 95 -2.13 -1.90 1.33
C ALA A 95 -2.44 -3.40 1.32
N ALA A 96 -2.86 -4.00 2.44
CA ALA A 96 -3.14 -5.43 2.53
C ALA A 96 -4.36 -5.85 1.68
N ASP A 97 -4.32 -7.07 1.14
CA ASP A 97 -5.35 -7.61 0.24
C ASP A 97 -6.75 -7.63 0.88
N TYR A 98 -6.81 -7.72 2.22
CA TYR A 98 -8.06 -7.70 2.97
C TYR A 98 -8.87 -6.41 2.74
N TYR A 99 -8.20 -5.25 2.74
CA TYR A 99 -8.86 -3.94 2.60
C TYR A 99 -9.15 -3.60 1.14
N THR A 100 -8.32 -4.09 0.23
CA THR A 100 -8.45 -3.77 -1.18
C THR A 100 -9.31 -4.78 -1.93
N ARG A 101 -9.51 -6.01 -1.41
CA ARG A 101 -10.25 -7.11 -2.06
C ARG A 101 -9.89 -7.33 -3.53
N GLY A 102 -8.70 -6.90 -3.95
CA GLY A 102 -8.32 -6.86 -5.37
C GLY A 102 -9.20 -5.94 -6.22
N PHE A 103 -9.67 -4.79 -5.68
CA PHE A 103 -10.49 -3.79 -6.37
C PHE A 103 -9.81 -3.33 -7.67
N SER A 104 -10.08 -4.04 -8.76
CA SER A 104 -9.93 -3.56 -10.12
C SER A 104 -11.20 -2.80 -10.43
N GLY A 105 -11.21 -1.49 -10.21
CA GLY A 105 -12.27 -0.65 -10.76
C GLY A 105 -12.23 -0.77 -12.29
N ALA A 106 -13.14 -1.57 -12.85
CA ALA A 106 -13.42 -1.69 -14.27
C ALA A 106 -14.90 -1.98 -14.46
#